data_AF-A0A0S8A9A7-F1
#
_entry.id   AF-A0A0S8A9A7-F1
#
_cell.length_a   1.000
_cell.length_b   1.000
_cell.length_c   1.000
_cell.angle_alpha   90.00
_cell.angle_beta   90.00
_cell.angle_gamma   90.00
#
_symmetry.space_group_name_H-M   'P 1'
#
loop_
_entity.id
_entity.type
_entity.pdbx_description
1 polymer ?
#
loop_
_entity_poly.entity_id
_entity_poly.type
_entity_poly.pdbx_seq_one_letter_code
_entity_poly.pdbx_strand_id
1 'polypeptide(L)'
;YTTNRRVWEHDKEFLDKLKQLRCIAIDMETATIFIVGHHNQIARGALLLVSDVPTTPEGVKTEESDLNVTKKWADAHLQLGIEAMSEIDSKGEKIKHFQY
;
A
#
# COMPACT_ATOMS: atom_id res chain seq x y z
N TYR A 1 5.77 -2.48 -3.53
CA TYR A 1 6.66 -1.84 -4.51
C TYR A 1 5.94 -0.61 -5.02
N THR A 2 6.56 0.55 -4.98
CA THR A 2 5.93 1.76 -5.50
C THR A 2 6.51 2.07 -6.87
N THR A 3 5.64 2.26 -7.87
CA THR A 3 6.02 2.49 -9.26
C THR A 3 5.23 3.64 -9.87
N ASN A 4 5.78 4.31 -10.88
CA ASN A 4 5.04 5.26 -11.71
C ASN A 4 4.57 4.63 -13.04
N ARG A 5 4.87 3.34 -13.27
CA ARG A 5 4.47 2.60 -14.47
C ARG A 5 3.19 1.82 -14.18
N ARG A 6 2.09 2.22 -14.82
CA ARG A 6 0.76 1.60 -14.64
C ARG A 6 0.58 0.28 -15.39
N VAL A 7 1.24 0.11 -16.55
CA VAL A 7 1.20 -1.13 -17.34
C VAL A 7 2.49 -1.90 -17.14
N TRP A 8 2.44 -2.95 -16.34
CA TRP A 8 3.61 -3.71 -15.88
C TRP A 8 3.38 -5.23 -15.83
N GLU A 9 2.12 -5.66 -15.95
CA GLU A 9 1.63 -7.01 -15.70
C GLU A 9 2.23 -8.06 -16.64
N HIS A 10 2.63 -7.66 -17.84
CA HIS A 10 3.23 -8.54 -18.85
C HIS A 10 4.76 -8.47 -18.93
N ASP A 11 5.38 -7.60 -18.14
CA ASP A 11 6.83 -7.40 -18.16
C ASP A 11 7.52 -8.45 -17.27
N LYS A 12 8.06 -9.49 -17.90
CA LYS A 12 8.68 -10.63 -17.19
C LYS A 12 9.89 -10.22 -16.34
N GLU A 13 10.73 -9.32 -16.85
CA GLU A 13 11.91 -8.85 -16.10
C GLU A 13 11.47 -8.07 -14.86
N PHE A 14 10.45 -7.23 -15.01
CA PHE A 14 9.88 -6.51 -13.87
C PHE A 14 9.24 -7.46 -12.85
N LEU A 15 8.47 -8.46 -13.29
CA LEU A 15 7.88 -9.46 -12.41
C LEU A 15 8.94 -10.25 -11.63
N ASP A 16 10.05 -10.64 -12.28
CA ASP A 16 11.13 -11.35 -11.61
C ASP A 16 11.86 -10.46 -10.60
N LYS A 17 12.02 -9.16 -10.90
CA LYS A 17 12.48 -8.17 -9.91
C LYS A 17 11.56 -8.10 -8.69
N LEU A 18 10.23 -8.04 -8.89
CA LEU A 18 9.27 -8.00 -7.77
C LEU A 18 9.39 -9.25 -6.88
N LYS A 19 9.57 -10.43 -7.48
CA LYS A 19 9.78 -11.70 -6.75
C LYS A 19 11.09 -11.69 -5.96
N GLN A 20 12.18 -11.25 -6.56
CA GLN A 20 13.50 -11.15 -5.90
C GLN A 20 13.44 -10.22 -4.69
N LEU A 21 12.75 -9.08 -4.83
CA LEU A 21 12.51 -8.12 -3.74
C LEU A 21 11.49 -8.60 -2.70
N ARG A 22 10.88 -9.78 -2.89
CA ARG A 22 9.84 -10.34 -2.01
C ARG A 22 8.67 -9.38 -1.80
N CYS A 23 8.29 -8.68 -2.87
CA CYS A 23 7.18 -7.72 -2.83
C CYS A 23 5.85 -8.46 -2.57
N ILE A 24 5.06 -7.95 -1.62
CA ILE A 24 3.73 -8.49 -1.28
C ILE A 24 2.57 -7.67 -1.88
N ALA A 25 2.85 -6.43 -2.31
CA ALA A 25 1.90 -5.51 -2.91
C ALA A 25 2.62 -4.54 -3.85
N ILE A 26 1.87 -3.91 -4.76
CA ILE A 26 2.34 -2.86 -5.65
C ILE A 26 1.35 -1.69 -5.61
N ASP A 27 1.87 -0.47 -5.64
CA ASP A 27 1.11 0.77 -5.55
C ASP A 27 1.86 1.92 -6.25
N MET A 28 1.36 3.16 -6.17
CA MET A 28 1.96 4.30 -6.87
C MET A 28 2.39 5.46 -5.96
N GLU A 29 2.19 5.37 -4.63
CA GLU A 29 2.38 6.51 -3.72
C GLU A 29 3.22 6.20 -2.47
N THR A 30 3.15 4.98 -1.93
CA THR A 30 3.60 4.63 -0.57
C THR A 30 5.06 4.97 -0.33
N ALA A 31 5.99 4.54 -1.19
CA ALA A 31 7.41 4.86 -1.00
C ALA A 31 7.68 6.37 -1.06
N THR A 32 6.97 7.10 -1.92
CA THR A 32 7.09 8.55 -2.04
C THR A 32 6.63 9.23 -0.75
N ILE A 33 5.47 8.86 -0.22
CA ILE A 33 4.96 9.36 1.07
C ILE A 33 5.95 9.05 2.21
N PHE A 34 6.52 7.84 2.23
CA PHE A 34 7.47 7.43 3.26
C PHE A 34 8.79 8.21 3.23
N ILE A 35 9.34 8.45 2.04
CA ILE A 35 10.59 9.20 1.85
C ILE A 35 10.38 10.69 2.14
N VAL A 36 9.30 11.30 1.65
CA VAL A 36 8.99 12.71 1.93
C VAL A 36 8.71 12.93 3.41
N GLY A 37 7.94 12.03 4.04
CA GLY A 37 7.73 12.05 5.48
C GLY A 37 9.05 11.87 6.26
N HIS A 38 9.99 11.07 5.73
CA HIS A 38 11.31 10.89 6.35
C HIS A 38 12.10 12.17 6.37
N HIS A 39 12.23 12.77 5.20
CA HIS A 39 12.95 14.02 5.00
C HIS A 39 12.41 15.13 5.90
N ASN A 40 11.08 15.22 6.05
CA ASN A 40 10.43 16.26 6.85
C ASN A 40 10.22 15.87 8.33
N GLN A 41 10.72 14.71 8.76
CA GLN A 41 10.55 14.20 10.13
C GLN A 41 9.07 14.10 10.58
N ILE A 42 8.16 13.86 9.64
CA ILE A 42 6.74 13.66 9.90
C ILE A 42 6.51 12.17 10.15
N ALA A 43 5.83 11.80 11.23
CA ALA A 43 5.44 10.40 11.48
C ALA A 43 4.48 9.91 10.38
N ARG A 44 4.63 8.65 9.95
CA ARG A 44 3.83 8.06 8.86
C ARG A 44 3.77 6.55 8.95
N GLY A 45 2.67 6.01 8.44
CA GLY A 45 2.45 4.59 8.21
C GLY A 45 1.65 4.40 6.93
N ALA A 46 1.45 3.14 6.52
CA ALA A 46 0.58 2.79 5.42
C ALA A 46 -0.20 1.52 5.75
N LEU A 47 -1.50 1.57 5.49
CA LEU A 47 -2.40 0.42 5.44
C LEU A 47 -3.01 0.40 4.04
N LEU A 48 -2.71 -0.63 3.27
CA LEU A 48 -3.19 -0.77 1.90
C LEU A 48 -4.27 -1.87 1.83
N LEU A 49 -5.30 -1.62 1.03
CA LEU A 49 -6.31 -2.61 0.68
C LEU A 49 -5.98 -3.20 -0.68
N VAL A 50 -5.94 -4.53 -0.75
CA VAL A 50 -5.75 -5.25 -2.02
C VAL A 50 -7.03 -5.13 -2.83
N SER A 51 -7.01 -4.36 -3.92
CA SER A 51 -8.12 -4.23 -4.87
C SER A 51 -8.20 -5.41 -5.84
N ASP A 52 -7.04 -5.91 -6.27
CA ASP A 52 -6.90 -6.86 -7.37
C ASP A 52 -5.61 -7.67 -7.27
N VAL A 53 -5.57 -8.80 -8.00
CA VAL A 53 -4.40 -9.71 -8.06
C VAL A 53 -4.01 -9.93 -9.52
N PRO A 54 -3.30 -8.99 -10.15
CA PRO A 54 -3.08 -8.97 -11.60
C PRO A 54 -2.14 -10.07 -12.13
N THR A 55 -1.54 -10.87 -11.25
CA THR A 55 -0.55 -11.91 -11.61
C THR A 55 -1.13 -13.33 -11.59
N THR A 56 -2.39 -13.51 -11.20
CA THR A 56 -3.07 -14.82 -11.28
C THR A 56 -3.62 -15.06 -12.70
N PRO A 57 -3.81 -16.33 -13.12
CA PRO A 57 -4.42 -16.64 -14.42
C PRO A 57 -5.83 -16.05 -14.61
N GLU A 58 -6.54 -15.81 -13.50
CA GLU A 58 -7.84 -15.17 -13.42
C GLU A 58 -7.74 -13.63 -13.32
N GLY A 59 -6.53 -13.09 -13.23
CA GLY A 59 -6.18 -11.75 -12.74
C GLY A 59 -6.45 -10.58 -13.68
N VAL A 60 -7.37 -10.71 -14.63
CA VAL A 60 -7.85 -9.53 -15.36
C VAL A 60 -8.81 -8.78 -14.44
N LYS A 61 -8.35 -7.63 -13.94
CA LYS A 61 -9.14 -6.63 -13.22
C LYS A 61 -10.44 -6.36 -13.99
N THR A 62 -11.56 -6.89 -13.51
CA THR A 62 -12.87 -6.46 -13.98
C THR A 62 -13.32 -5.28 -13.13
N GLU A 63 -13.89 -4.25 -13.74
CA GLU A 63 -14.47 -3.12 -12.99
C GLU A 63 -15.48 -3.61 -11.93
N GLU A 64 -16.17 -4.71 -12.20
CA GLU A 64 -17.09 -5.36 -11.28
C GLU A 64 -16.40 -5.92 -10.03
N SER A 65 -15.24 -6.56 -10.17
CA SER A 65 -14.48 -7.09 -9.02
C SER A 65 -13.97 -5.97 -8.13
N ASP A 66 -13.41 -4.91 -8.72
CA ASP A 66 -12.96 -3.71 -8.02
C ASP A 66 -14.09 -3.04 -7.23
N LEU A 67 -15.27 -2.88 -7.85
CA LEU A 67 -16.45 -2.31 -7.21
C LEU A 67 -16.92 -3.16 -6.03
N ASN A 68 -16.88 -4.49 -6.16
CA ASN A 68 -17.29 -5.41 -5.10
C ASN A 68 -16.33 -5.35 -3.90
N VAL A 69 -15.02 -5.32 -4.14
CA VAL A 69 -14.01 -5.16 -3.07
C VAL A 69 -14.18 -3.81 -2.38
N THR A 70 -14.33 -2.74 -3.16
CA THR A 70 -14.53 -1.39 -2.64
C THR A 70 -15.78 -1.30 -1.77
N LYS A 71 -16.92 -1.75 -2.30
CA LYS A 71 -18.20 -1.74 -1.57
C LYS A 71 -18.14 -2.53 -0.26
N LYS A 72 -17.34 -3.60 -0.22
CA LYS A 72 -17.26 -4.48 0.95
C LYS A 72 -16.29 -3.97 2.01
N TRP A 73 -15.19 -3.32 1.61
CA TRP A 73 -14.06 -3.09 2.50
C TRP A 73 -13.67 -1.62 2.67
N ALA A 74 -14.14 -0.70 1.84
CA ALA A 74 -13.77 0.71 1.93
C ALA A 74 -14.12 1.33 3.29
N ASP A 75 -15.34 1.08 3.79
CA ASP A 75 -15.77 1.61 5.09
C ASP A 75 -14.93 1.05 6.24
N ALA A 76 -14.66 -0.27 6.23
CA ALA A 76 -13.83 -0.92 7.23
C ALA A 76 -12.38 -0.42 7.18
N HIS A 77 -11.82 -0.23 5.98
CA HIS A 77 -10.47 0.28 5.78
C HIS A 77 -10.32 1.71 6.29
N LEU A 78 -11.29 2.58 5.99
CA LEU A 78 -11.33 3.94 6.51
C LEU A 78 -11.44 3.95 8.03
N GLN A 79 -12.34 3.13 8.58
CA GLN A 79 -12.55 3.03 10.02
C GLN A 79 -11.28 2.57 10.75
N LEU A 80 -10.56 1.57 10.24
CA LEU A 80 -9.27 1.14 10.77
C LEU A 80 -8.22 2.26 10.73
N GLY A 81 -8.23 3.08 9.68
CA GLY A 81 -7.37 4.26 9.59
C GLY A 81 -7.69 5.29 10.67
N ILE A 82 -8.97 5.61 10.88
CA ILE A 82 -9.43 6.54 11.93
C ILE A 82 -9.05 6.01 13.32
N GLU A 83 -9.28 4.72 13.56
CA GLU A 83 -8.93 4.07 14.82
C GLU A 83 -7.43 4.12 15.08
N ALA A 84 -6.60 3.75 14.09
CA ALA A 84 -5.15 3.82 14.22
C ALA A 84 -4.66 5.23 14.57
N MET A 85 -5.18 6.26 13.90
CA MET A 85 -4.82 7.65 14.20
C MET A 85 -5.28 8.10 15.59
N SER A 86 -6.50 7.71 15.99
CA SER A 86 -7.05 8.03 17.32
C SER A 86 -6.29 7.30 18.44
N GLU A 87 -5.83 6.08 18.21
CA GLU A 87 -4.99 5.34 19.13
C GLU A 87 -3.61 6.00 19.30
N ILE A 88 -3.00 6.47 18.20
CA ILE A 88 -1.72 7.18 18.22
C ILE A 88 -1.85 8.50 18.99
N ASP A 89 -2.92 9.26 18.76
CA ASP A 89 -3.19 10.53 19.46
C ASP A 89 -3.34 10.31 20.99
N SER A 90 -4.10 9.28 21.39
CA SER A 90 -4.38 9.01 22.80
C SER A 90 -3.23 8.36 23.57
N LYS A 91 -2.51 7.41 22.97
CA LYS A 91 -1.45 6.63 23.66
C LYS A 91 -0.06 7.21 23.43
N GLY A 92 0.09 8.11 22.46
CA GLY A 92 1.37 8.54 21.95
C GLY A 92 2.06 7.42 21.15
N GLU A 93 3.00 7.83 20.32
CA GLU A 93 3.79 6.92 19.51
C GLU A 93 5.02 6.46 20.32
N LYS A 94 5.16 5.15 20.58
CA LYS A 94 6.43 4.58 21.10
C LYS A 94 7.47 4.50 19.98
N ILE A 95 7.75 5.62 19.30
CA ILE A 95 8.71 5.63 18.21
C ILE A 95 10.12 5.52 18.79
N LYS A 96 10.82 4.45 18.42
CA LYS A 96 12.29 4.46 18.40
C LYS A 96 12.72 5.38 17.26
N HIS A 97 13.14 6.59 17.59
CA HIS A 97 13.85 7.43 16.62
C HIS A 97 15.19 6.76 16.31
N PHE A 98 15.30 6.12 15.14
CA PHE A 98 16.60 5.78 14.59
C PHE A 98 17.25 7.09 14.15
N GLN A 99 18.10 7.66 15.00
CA GLN A 99 18.99 8.75 14.60
C GLN A 99 20.10 8.11 13.74
N TYR A 100 20.27 8.62 12.52
CA TYR A 100 21.39 8.31 11.62
C TYR A 100 22.24 9.57 11.45
#